data_AF-A0A1S2PH07-F1
#
_entry.id   AF-A0A1S2PH07-F1
#
_cell.length_a   1.000
_cell.length_b   1.000
_cell.length_c   1.000
_cell.angle_alpha   90.00
_cell.angle_beta   90.00
_cell.angle_gamma   90.00
#
_symmetry.space_group_name_H-M   'P 1'
#
loop_
_entity.id
_entity.type
_entity.pdbx_description
1 polymer ?
#
loop_
_entity_poly.entity_id
_entity_poly.type
_entity_poly.pdbx_seq_one_letter_code
_entity_poly.pdbx_strand_id
1 'polypeptide(L)'
;MPVRIERQGHVTTVILSRPEARNAVDGPTATALADAFREFEADESAQVAVLRGELRYGMDVLAEGLAGAARFAAGAGRHGSFTGL
;
A
#
# COMPACT_ATOMS: atom_id res chain seq x y z
N MET A 1 11.28 9.58 0.31
CA MET A 1 12.02 8.30 0.35
C MET A 1 11.04 7.17 0.22
N PRO A 2 11.37 6.07 -0.48
CA PRO A 2 10.43 4.97 -0.76
C PRO A 2 10.08 4.15 0.49
N VAL A 3 10.82 4.31 1.60
CA VAL A 3 10.57 3.65 2.88
C VAL A 3 10.33 4.72 3.95
N ARG A 4 9.30 4.52 4.77
CA ARG A 4 8.95 5.37 5.92
C ARG A 4 8.83 4.51 7.17
N ILE A 5 9.25 5.04 8.31
CA ILE A 5 9.19 4.33 9.60
C ILE A 5 8.22 5.05 10.53
N GLU A 6 7.32 4.30 11.16
CA GLU A 6 6.43 4.78 12.22
C GLU A 6 6.66 3.93 13.48
N ARG A 7 6.81 4.56 14.64
CA ARG A 7 7.02 3.86 15.94
C ARG A 7 5.86 4.14 16.89
N GLN A 8 5.26 3.08 17.43
CA GLN A 8 4.14 3.15 18.36
C GLN A 8 4.33 2.11 19.47
N GLY A 9 4.72 2.58 20.66
CA GLY A 9 5.10 1.69 21.77
C GLY A 9 6.23 0.75 21.33
N HIS A 10 6.02 -0.56 21.51
CA HIS A 10 6.98 -1.61 21.15
C HIS A 10 6.91 -2.04 19.67
N VAL A 11 6.11 -1.36 18.85
CA VAL A 11 5.91 -1.73 17.44
C VAL A 11 6.57 -0.69 16.52
N THR A 12 7.43 -1.19 15.63
CA THR A 12 8.02 -0.43 14.52
C THR A 12 7.36 -0.84 13.21
N THR A 13 6.71 0.09 12.53
CA THR A 13 6.08 -0.15 11.23
C THR A 13 6.96 0.42 10.13
N VAL A 14 7.48 -0.45 9.27
CA VAL A 14 8.22 -0.13 8.05
C VAL A 14 7.23 -0.09 6.88
N ILE A 15 7.06 1.08 6.29
CA ILE A 15 6.06 1.37 5.27
C ILE A 15 6.76 1.62 3.94
N LEU A 16 6.52 0.74 2.98
CA LEU A 16 6.96 0.90 1.60
C LEU A 16 5.98 1.82 0.87
N SER A 17 6.41 3.04 0.58
CA SER A 17 5.62 4.12 -0.01
C SER A 17 6.26 4.60 -1.30
N ARG A 18 6.08 3.81 -2.37
CA ARG A 18 6.59 4.08 -3.72
C ARG A 18 5.47 3.90 -4.76
N PRO A 19 4.43 4.75 -4.73
CA PRO A 19 3.22 4.56 -5.54
C PRO A 19 3.48 4.52 -7.05
N GLU A 20 4.41 5.33 -7.55
CA GLU A 20 4.79 5.42 -8.95
C GLU A 20 5.33 4.10 -9.51
N ALA A 21 5.85 3.23 -8.64
CA ALA A 21 6.35 1.91 -9.00
C ALA A 21 5.55 0.79 -8.32
N ARG A 22 4.34 1.06 -7.81
CA ARG A 22 3.50 0.09 -7.10
C ARG A 22 4.24 -0.64 -5.98
N ASN A 23 5.07 0.09 -5.24
CA ASN A 23 5.92 -0.44 -4.18
C ASN A 23 6.95 -1.48 -4.66
N ALA A 24 7.35 -1.47 -5.93
CA ALA A 24 8.43 -2.32 -6.41
C ALA A 24 9.75 -1.96 -5.70
N VAL A 25 10.49 -3.00 -5.31
CA VAL A 25 11.78 -2.89 -4.63
C VAL A 25 12.90 -2.89 -5.66
N ASP A 26 13.66 -1.80 -5.71
CA ASP A 26 14.94 -1.70 -6.42
C ASP A 26 16.12 -1.70 -5.44
N GLY A 27 17.35 -1.62 -5.95
CA GLY A 27 18.56 -1.62 -5.12
C GLY A 27 18.54 -0.58 -3.98
N PRO A 28 18.31 0.72 -4.27
CA PRO A 28 18.21 1.75 -3.23
C PRO A 28 17.09 1.48 -2.21
N THR A 29 15.93 1.00 -2.66
CA THR A 29 14.83 0.63 -1.76
C THR A 29 15.19 -0.55 -0.87
N ALA A 30 15.87 -1.56 -1.41
CA ALA A 30 16.35 -2.71 -0.64
C ALA A 30 17.36 -2.30 0.44
N THR A 31 18.28 -1.38 0.11
CA THR A 31 19.21 -0.80 1.10
C THR A 31 18.44 -0.08 2.21
N ALA A 32 17.47 0.77 1.87
CA ALA A 32 16.68 1.50 2.87
C ALA A 32 15.85 0.55 3.77
N LEU A 33 15.31 -0.54 3.23
CA LEU A 33 14.64 -1.57 4.02
C LEU A 33 15.62 -2.27 4.97
N ALA A 34 16.80 -2.66 4.47
CA ALA A 34 17.82 -3.31 5.29
C ALA A 34 18.27 -2.41 6.45
N ASP A 35 18.47 -1.11 6.18
CA ASP A 35 18.83 -0.15 7.21
C ASP A 35 17.73 0.01 8.26
N ALA A 36 16.46 0.08 7.84
CA ALA A 36 15.32 0.15 8.76
C ALA A 36 15.21 -1.08 9.68
N PHE A 37 15.48 -2.28 9.16
CA PHE A 37 15.46 -3.50 9.98
C PHE A 37 16.66 -3.60 10.93
N ARG A 38 17.86 -3.19 10.50
CA ARG A 38 19.01 -3.10 11.41
C ARG A 38 18.78 -2.11 12.54
N GLU A 39 18.14 -0.98 12.23
CA GLU A 39 17.77 0.01 13.26
C GLU A 39 16.74 -0.56 14.24
N PHE A 40 15.77 -1.36 13.77
CA PHE A 40 14.85 -2.08 14.65
C PHE A 40 15.58 -3.12 15.52
N GLU A 41 16.49 -3.92 14.95
CA GLU A 41 17.25 -4.93 15.71
C GLU A 41 18.12 -4.31 16.82
N ALA A 42 18.61 -3.08 16.61
CA ALA A 42 19.40 -2.35 17.58
C ALA A 42 18.57 -1.64 18.67
N ASP A 43 17.24 -1.56 18.51
CA ASP A 43 16.35 -0.87 19.44
C ASP A 43 15.80 -1.84 20.50
N GLU A 44 16.41 -1.82 21.69
CA GLU A 44 16.00 -2.65 22.82
C GLU A 44 14.57 -2.38 23.31
N SER A 45 13.98 -1.22 22.97
CA SER A 45 12.60 -0.88 23.34
C SER A 45 11.56 -1.46 22.37
N ALA A 46 11.98 -1.87 21.18
CA ALA A 46 11.13 -2.42 20.15
C ALA A 46 11.02 -3.95 20.29
N GLN A 47 9.82 -4.49 20.08
CA GLN A 47 9.53 -5.93 20.19
C GLN A 47 9.06 -6.54 18.86
N VAL A 48 8.41 -5.75 18.01
CA VAL A 48 7.84 -6.23 16.74
C VAL A 48 8.09 -5.23 15.62
N ALA A 49 8.57 -5.74 14.48
CA ALA A 49 8.60 -5.01 13.22
C ALA A 49 7.46 -5.46 12.30
N VAL A 50 6.69 -4.52 11.75
CA VAL A 50 5.66 -4.76 10.74
C VAL A 50 6.10 -4.16 9.42
N LEU A 51 6.18 -4.98 8.38
CA LEU A 51 6.37 -4.49 7.00
C LEU A 51 5.01 -4.40 6.30
N ARG A 52 4.70 -3.23 5.73
CA ARG A 52 3.51 -3.06 4.89
C ARG A 52 3.75 -2.17 3.68
N GLY A 53 2.99 -2.42 2.62
CA GLY A 53 2.87 -1.49 1.49
C GLY A 53 1.91 -0.34 1.81
N GLU A 54 2.21 0.84 1.27
CA GLU A 54 1.28 1.94 1.18
C GLU A 54 0.21 1.62 0.12
N LEU A 55 -1.06 1.83 0.49
CA LEU A 55 -2.23 1.49 -0.32
C LEU A 55 -3.11 2.71 -0.61
N ARG A 56 -2.93 3.84 0.11
CA ARG A 56 -3.77 5.04 -0.02
C ARG A 56 -3.90 5.51 -1.46
N TYR A 57 -2.82 5.52 -2.23
CA TYR A 57 -2.85 5.95 -3.63
C TYR A 57 -3.66 5.04 -4.57
N GLY A 58 -3.88 3.78 -4.20
CA GLY A 58 -4.75 2.85 -4.94
C GLY A 58 -6.22 2.92 -4.51
N MET A 59 -6.53 3.58 -3.39
CA MET A 59 -7.89 3.65 -2.86
C MET A 59 -8.82 4.52 -3.71
N ASP A 60 -8.29 5.57 -4.37
CA ASP A 60 -9.10 6.42 -5.25
C ASP A 60 -9.63 5.64 -6.46
N VAL A 61 -8.82 4.71 -7.00
CA VAL A 61 -9.24 3.81 -8.09
C VAL A 61 -10.30 2.82 -7.63
N LEU A 62 -10.25 2.37 -6.37
CA LEU A 62 -11.25 1.44 -5.83
C LEU A 62 -12.64 2.07 -5.72
N ALA A 63 -12.73 3.38 -5.48
CA ALA A 63 -14.02 4.07 -5.46
C ALA A 63 -14.71 4.03 -6.83
N GLU A 64 -13.98 4.31 -7.91
CA GLU A 64 -14.49 4.19 -9.27
C GLU A 64 -14.84 2.73 -9.61
N GLY A 65 -13.97 1.79 -9.25
CA GLY A 65 -14.19 0.36 -9.43
C GLY A 65 -15.47 -0.13 -8.74
N LEU A 66 -15.76 0.36 -7.53
CA LEU A 66 -16.97 0.02 -6.78
C LEU A 66 -18.23 0.53 -7.50
N ALA A 67 -18.22 1.76 -8.02
CA ALA A 67 -19.32 2.29 -8.81
C ALA A 67 -19.53 1.49 -10.11
N GLY A 68 -18.46 1.09 -10.79
CA GLY A 68 -18.52 0.18 -11.94
C GLY A 68 -19.12 -1.18 -11.57
N ALA A 69 -18.65 -1.80 -10.49
CA ALA A 69 -19.13 -3.08 -10.00
C ALA A 69 -20.62 -3.03 -9.61
N ALA A 70 -21.07 -1.94 -8.98
CA ALA A 70 -22.48 -1.73 -8.65
C ALA A 70 -23.36 -1.64 -9.91
N ARG A 71 -22.93 -0.90 -10.94
CA ARG A 71 -23.64 -0.81 -12.22
C ARG A 71 -23.72 -2.18 -12.91
N PHE A 72 -22.63 -2.93 -12.92
CA PHE A 72 -22.60 -4.29 -13.48
C PHE A 72 -23.54 -5.25 -12.73
N ALA A 73 -23.49 -5.24 -11.39
CA ALA A 73 -24.38 -6.03 -10.54
C ALA A 73 -25.86 -5.65 -10.77
N ALA A 74 -26.15 -4.38 -11.01
CA ALA A 74 -27.49 -3.87 -11.37
C ALA A 74 -27.92 -4.20 -12.82
N GLY A 75 -27.02 -4.71 -13.66
CA GLY A 75 -27.35 -5.15 -15.02
C GLY A 75 -26.86 -4.25 -16.16
N ALA A 76 -26.25 -3.10 -15.87
CA ALA A 76 -25.65 -2.25 -16.90
C ALA A 76 -24.54 -3.02 -17.63
N GLY A 77 -24.51 -2.96 -18.96
CA GLY A 77 -23.56 -3.70 -19.81
C GLY A 77 -23.92 -5.17 -20.09
N ARG A 78 -24.90 -5.77 -19.40
CA ARG A 78 -25.42 -7.09 -19.82
C ARG A 78 -26.15 -6.91 -21.15
N HIS A 79 -25.74 -7.67 -22.17
CA HIS A 79 -26.23 -7.55 -23.56
C HIS A 79 -25.83 -6.26 -24.31
N GLY A 80 -24.79 -5.55 -23.87
CA GLY A 80 -24.28 -4.37 -24.59
C GLY A 80 -25.14 -3.11 -24.46
N SER A 81 -26.00 -3.03 -23.43
CA SER A 81 -26.73 -1.79 -23.11
C SER A 81 -25.87 -0.86 -22.24
N PHE A 82 -25.62 0.35 -22.74
CA PHE A 82 -24.75 1.37 -22.13
C PHE A 82 -25.54 2.61 -21.64
N THR A 83 -26.85 2.52 -21.50
CA THR A 83 -27.68 3.66 -21.11
C THR A 83 -27.33 4.14 -19.69
N GLY A 84 -26.88 5.39 -19.54
CA GLY A 84 -26.50 6.00 -18.25
C GLY A 84 -25.02 5.88 -17.84
N LEU A 85 -24.13 5.53 -18.78
CA LEU A 85 -22.67 5.69 -18.66
C LEU A 85 -22.23 7.10 -19.04
#